data_AF-A0A960PHE5-F1
#
_entry.id   AF-A0A960PHE5-F1
#
_cell.length_a   1.000
_cell.length_b   1.000
_cell.length_c   1.000
_cell.angle_alpha   90.00
_cell.angle_beta   90.00
_cell.angle_gamma   90.00
#
_symmetry.space_group_name_H-M   'P 1'
#
loop_
_entity.id
_entity.type
_entity.pdbx_description
1 polymer ?
#
loop_
_entity_poly.entity_id
_entity_poly.type
_entity_poly.pdbx_seq_one_letter_code
_entity_poly.pdbx_strand_id
1 'polypeptide(L)'
;TGSTTEWTTFSGSVEVPAGVAQVGFALASDPQTNPGGTGNLVDAASLRACPDTDDDGVPDVSDADSDGDGIPDEIEGTGDPDGDETPNYRDLDSDGDGIPDSVEGSTDPDADGVPNFLDLDSDGNGIPDAEEGADFTADLDGDGIPDFLDQDTDGDGVPDSVEGSGDFDGDGIPDHRDSNTDHDRVPDLYEGTADTDGDGTPDRLDPDSDGDTIPDGVEGFEDVDGDGVPNFQDLDADGDGTPDVDEGPRFLTPNGIKDRLAAGEFSS
;
A
#
# COMPACT_ATOMS: atom_id res chain seq x y z
N THR A 1 21.68 -39.36 63.12
CA THR A 1 20.95 -38.12 62.81
C THR A 1 21.18 -37.81 61.34
N GLY A 2 20.36 -38.40 60.47
CA GLY A 2 20.46 -38.18 59.03
C GLY A 2 19.87 -36.81 58.71
N SER A 3 20.71 -35.87 58.32
CA SER A 3 20.29 -34.62 57.70
C SER A 3 19.85 -34.95 56.28
N THR A 4 18.56 -34.87 55.97
CA THR A 4 18.09 -34.94 54.58
C THR A 4 18.36 -33.57 53.94
N THR A 5 19.42 -33.48 53.14
CA THR A 5 19.80 -32.27 52.39
C THR A 5 19.30 -32.31 50.94
N GLU A 6 18.23 -33.07 50.67
CA GLU A 6 17.66 -33.13 49.31
C GLU A 6 16.85 -31.88 49.04
N TRP A 7 17.40 -31.02 48.20
CA TRP A 7 16.69 -29.89 47.61
C TRP A 7 15.67 -30.41 46.61
N THR A 8 14.45 -29.86 46.65
CA THR A 8 13.41 -30.15 45.67
C THR A 8 12.94 -28.83 45.06
N THR A 9 12.82 -28.80 43.73
CA THR A 9 12.25 -27.67 43.01
C THR A 9 10.76 -27.90 42.79
N PHE A 10 9.96 -26.88 43.04
CA PHE A 10 8.53 -26.85 42.73
C PHE A 10 8.29 -25.77 41.69
N SER A 11 7.50 -26.08 40.66
CA SER A 11 7.00 -25.14 39.68
C SER A 11 5.48 -25.30 39.52
N GLY A 12 4.82 -24.22 39.13
CA GLY A 12 3.39 -24.18 38.87
C GLY A 12 2.99 -22.83 38.28
N SER A 13 1.82 -22.78 37.66
CA SER A 13 1.18 -21.57 37.18
C SER A 13 -0.09 -21.28 38.00
N VAL A 14 -0.47 -20.01 38.05
CA VAL A 14 -1.77 -19.59 38.57
C VAL A 14 -2.33 -18.53 37.62
N GLU A 15 -3.55 -18.72 37.17
CA GLU A 15 -4.30 -17.68 36.47
C GLU A 15 -4.76 -16.62 37.48
N VAL A 16 -4.58 -15.36 37.13
CA VAL A 16 -4.97 -14.22 37.96
C VAL A 16 -6.21 -13.60 37.33
N PRO A 17 -7.40 -13.69 37.96
CA PRO A 17 -8.60 -13.12 37.37
C PRO A 17 -8.51 -11.60 37.14
N ALA A 18 -9.17 -11.13 36.08
CA ALA A 18 -9.27 -9.71 35.76
C ALA A 18 -9.72 -8.87 36.97
N GLY A 19 -9.04 -7.74 37.19
CA GLY A 19 -9.32 -6.81 38.30
C GLY A 19 -8.69 -7.18 39.64
N VAL A 20 -7.91 -8.26 39.74
CA VAL A 20 -7.13 -8.59 40.94
C VAL A 20 -5.88 -7.73 41.02
N ALA A 21 -5.89 -6.71 41.89
CA ALA A 21 -4.77 -5.78 42.04
C ALA A 21 -3.56 -6.37 42.80
N GLN A 22 -3.73 -7.49 43.51
CA GLN A 22 -2.65 -8.13 44.28
C GLN A 22 -2.83 -9.65 44.33
N VAL A 23 -1.75 -10.36 44.04
CA VAL A 23 -1.65 -11.82 44.17
C VAL A 23 -0.60 -12.14 45.22
N GLY A 24 -0.99 -12.88 46.26
CA GLY A 24 -0.10 -13.29 47.33
C GLY A 24 0.21 -14.78 47.22
N PHE A 25 1.50 -15.13 47.20
CA PHE A 25 1.96 -16.51 47.27
C PHE A 25 2.48 -16.82 48.68
N ALA A 26 2.07 -17.95 49.25
CA ALA A 26 2.55 -18.41 50.55
C ALA A 26 3.16 -19.80 50.42
N LEU A 27 4.43 -19.91 50.83
CA LEU A 27 5.15 -21.18 50.91
C LEU A 27 5.21 -21.62 52.38
N ALA A 28 4.64 -22.78 52.70
CA ALA A 28 4.65 -23.35 54.05
C ALA A 28 5.15 -24.79 54.01
N SER A 29 5.93 -25.18 55.01
CA SER A 29 6.26 -26.60 55.23
C SER A 29 5.02 -27.33 55.78
N ASP A 30 4.73 -28.53 55.28
CA ASP A 30 3.67 -29.39 55.83
C ASP A 30 4.17 -30.11 57.10
N PRO A 31 3.63 -29.77 58.29
CA PRO A 31 4.05 -30.38 59.54
C PRO A 31 3.51 -31.80 59.74
N GLN A 32 2.56 -32.27 58.92
CA GLN A 32 1.95 -33.60 59.08
C GLN A 32 2.84 -34.73 58.56
N THR A 33 3.65 -34.45 57.54
CA THR A 33 4.54 -35.45 56.91
C THR A 33 5.95 -35.45 57.49
N ASN A 34 6.39 -34.40 58.20
CA ASN A 34 7.70 -34.36 58.85
C ASN A 34 7.72 -33.52 60.16
N PRO A 35 7.24 -34.08 61.30
CA PRO A 35 7.16 -33.37 62.57
C PRO A 35 8.55 -33.23 63.21
N GLY A 36 9.27 -32.16 62.84
CA GLY A 36 10.59 -31.85 63.39
C GLY A 36 11.51 -31.02 62.48
N GLY A 37 11.12 -30.76 61.23
CA GLY A 37 11.91 -29.93 60.31
C GLY A 37 11.90 -28.45 60.69
N THR A 38 12.91 -27.99 61.44
CA THR A 38 13.26 -26.56 61.48
C THR A 38 14.09 -26.22 60.25
N GLY A 39 13.45 -25.72 59.19
CA GLY A 39 14.14 -25.26 57.99
C GLY A 39 13.16 -25.00 56.85
N ASN A 40 12.59 -23.79 56.82
CA ASN A 40 12.03 -23.24 55.58
C ASN A 40 13.10 -22.32 54.98
N LEU A 41 14.10 -22.90 54.33
CA LEU A 41 15.06 -22.12 53.54
C LEU A 41 14.56 -22.14 52.10
N VAL A 42 13.66 -21.21 51.77
CA VAL A 42 13.42 -20.82 50.38
C VAL A 42 14.63 -19.99 49.98
N ASP A 43 15.51 -20.56 49.19
CA ASP A 43 16.75 -19.88 48.78
C ASP A 43 16.48 -18.95 47.58
N ALA A 44 15.56 -19.35 46.69
CA ALA A 44 15.10 -18.53 45.56
C ALA A 44 13.63 -18.83 45.20
N ALA A 45 12.83 -17.78 45.06
CA ALA A 45 11.51 -17.82 44.43
C ALA A 45 11.48 -16.76 43.33
N SER A 46 11.26 -17.18 42.09
CA SER A 46 11.06 -16.28 40.95
C SER A 46 9.60 -16.33 40.53
N LEU A 47 8.96 -15.17 40.52
CA LEU A 47 7.67 -14.98 39.87
C LEU A 47 7.95 -14.34 38.51
N ARG A 48 7.44 -14.94 37.45
CA ARG A 48 7.46 -14.37 36.11
C ARG A 48 6.02 -14.32 35.64
N ALA A 49 5.53 -13.14 35.29
CA ALA A 49 4.29 -13.03 34.54
C ALA A 49 4.54 -13.66 33.17
N CYS A 50 3.60 -14.48 32.71
CA CYS A 50 3.53 -14.78 31.29
C CYS A 50 2.91 -13.53 30.67
N PRO A 51 3.52 -12.92 29.64
CA PRO A 51 2.84 -11.88 28.90
C PRO A 51 1.60 -12.45 28.21
N ASP A 52 0.70 -11.53 27.90
CA ASP A 52 -0.66 -11.67 27.39
C ASP A 52 -0.83 -10.38 26.56
N THR A 53 -0.39 -10.41 25.30
CA THR A 53 -0.15 -9.20 24.49
C THR A 53 -1.48 -8.53 24.12
N ASP A 54 -2.51 -9.30 23.78
CA ASP A 54 -3.84 -8.81 23.40
C ASP A 54 -4.81 -8.62 24.60
N ASP A 55 -4.38 -9.00 25.82
CA ASP A 55 -5.17 -8.95 27.06
C ASP A 55 -6.48 -9.78 27.00
N ASP A 56 -6.57 -10.83 26.17
CA ASP A 56 -7.75 -11.70 26.07
C ASP A 56 -7.91 -12.67 27.25
N GLY A 57 -6.83 -12.82 28.04
CA GLY A 57 -6.74 -13.68 29.21
C GLY A 57 -6.08 -15.05 28.96
N VAL A 58 -5.61 -15.31 27.74
CA VAL A 58 -4.76 -16.42 27.34
C VAL A 58 -3.32 -15.89 27.23
N PRO A 59 -2.38 -16.38 28.03
CA PRO A 59 -1.00 -15.90 27.92
C PRO A 59 -0.36 -16.34 26.59
N ASP A 60 0.45 -15.50 25.94
CA ASP A 60 1.06 -15.73 24.61
C ASP A 60 1.67 -17.13 24.44
N VAL A 61 2.27 -17.67 25.51
CA VAL A 61 2.87 -19.02 25.50
C VAL A 61 1.86 -20.16 25.29
N SER A 62 0.58 -19.85 25.29
CA SER A 62 -0.56 -20.75 25.12
C SER A 62 -1.64 -20.15 24.22
N ASP A 63 -1.38 -18.97 23.67
CA ASP A 63 -2.20 -18.36 22.63
C ASP A 63 -1.84 -18.95 21.26
N ALA A 64 -2.76 -18.84 20.31
CA ALA A 64 -2.53 -19.15 18.91
C ALA A 64 -2.43 -17.89 18.03
N ASP A 65 -2.76 -16.73 18.59
CA ASP A 65 -2.79 -15.40 17.97
C ASP A 65 -2.57 -14.40 19.11
N SER A 66 -1.31 -14.14 19.46
CA SER A 66 -0.98 -13.53 20.76
C SER A 66 -1.24 -12.02 20.82
N ASP A 67 -1.20 -11.31 19.69
CA ASP A 67 -1.53 -9.88 19.58
C ASP A 67 -2.96 -9.62 19.06
N GLY A 68 -3.65 -10.65 18.59
CA GLY A 68 -5.08 -10.60 18.29
C GLY A 68 -5.40 -9.84 17.01
N ASP A 69 -4.46 -9.76 16.08
CA ASP A 69 -4.59 -9.07 14.80
C ASP A 69 -5.38 -9.91 13.75
N GLY A 70 -5.50 -11.22 13.99
CA GLY A 70 -6.18 -12.19 13.15
C GLY A 70 -5.26 -13.06 12.28
N ILE A 71 -3.94 -12.86 12.34
CA ILE A 71 -2.91 -13.71 11.77
C ILE A 71 -2.40 -14.64 12.88
N PRO A 72 -2.38 -15.98 12.68
CA PRO A 72 -1.90 -16.88 13.72
C PRO A 72 -0.38 -16.82 13.92
N ASP A 73 0.08 -16.97 15.18
CA ASP A 73 1.50 -17.06 15.59
C ASP A 73 2.35 -18.00 14.72
N GLU A 74 1.74 -19.07 14.18
CA GLU A 74 2.42 -20.06 13.33
C GLU A 74 2.78 -19.54 11.94
N ILE A 75 2.07 -18.51 11.46
CA ILE A 75 2.28 -17.80 10.20
C ILE A 75 3.28 -16.67 10.42
N GLU A 76 3.07 -15.84 11.43
CA GLU A 76 3.90 -14.67 11.74
C GLU A 76 5.32 -15.08 12.15
N GLY A 77 5.40 -16.11 12.99
CA GLY A 77 6.65 -16.64 13.49
C GLY A 77 7.36 -15.68 14.45
N THR A 78 8.66 -15.91 14.65
CA THR A 78 9.47 -15.16 15.63
C THR A 78 10.46 -14.22 14.95
N GLY A 79 10.11 -13.71 13.77
CA GLY A 79 10.86 -12.67 13.08
C GLY A 79 10.92 -11.39 13.90
N ASP A 80 11.70 -10.43 13.42
CA ASP A 80 11.76 -9.04 13.88
C ASP A 80 12.36 -8.23 12.71
N PRO A 81 11.61 -8.07 11.59
CA PRO A 81 12.07 -7.38 10.38
C PRO A 81 12.34 -5.89 10.60
N ASP A 82 11.49 -5.23 11.36
CA ASP A 82 11.51 -3.78 11.60
C ASP A 82 12.58 -3.37 12.65
N GLY A 83 12.99 -4.31 13.51
CA GLY A 83 14.05 -4.16 14.49
C GLY A 83 13.63 -3.43 15.76
N ASP A 84 12.35 -3.43 16.12
CA ASP A 84 11.83 -2.75 17.32
C ASP A 84 12.02 -3.54 18.64
N GLU A 85 12.54 -4.78 18.54
CA GLU A 85 12.71 -5.77 19.62
C GLU A 85 11.43 -6.55 20.01
N THR A 86 10.34 -6.39 19.27
CA THR A 86 9.08 -7.12 19.34
C THR A 86 9.09 -8.20 18.24
N PRO A 87 8.87 -9.48 18.57
CA PRO A 87 8.74 -10.49 17.53
C PRO A 87 7.36 -10.44 16.89
N ASN A 88 7.28 -10.70 15.57
CA ASN A 88 6.05 -10.61 14.75
C ASN A 88 4.77 -11.09 15.44
N TYR A 89 4.75 -12.32 16.00
CA TYR A 89 3.59 -12.88 16.71
C TYR A 89 3.09 -12.10 17.96
N ARG A 90 3.63 -10.92 18.22
CA ARG A 90 3.28 -10.02 19.32
C ARG A 90 3.25 -8.57 18.85
N ASP A 91 3.42 -8.34 17.57
CA ASP A 91 3.54 -7.03 16.96
C ASP A 91 2.28 -6.74 16.17
N LEU A 92 1.81 -5.50 16.20
CA LEU A 92 0.62 -5.10 15.45
C LEU A 92 0.96 -4.45 14.10
N ASP A 93 2.26 -4.30 13.81
CA ASP A 93 2.86 -3.63 12.65
C ASP A 93 4.27 -4.25 12.44
N SER A 94 4.31 -5.49 11.95
CA SER A 94 5.48 -6.38 11.96
C SER A 94 6.64 -5.94 11.05
N ASP A 95 6.39 -5.09 10.05
CA ASP A 95 7.43 -4.51 9.19
C ASP A 95 7.67 -3.01 9.43
N GLY A 96 6.82 -2.37 10.24
CA GLY A 96 7.00 -1.01 10.74
C GLY A 96 6.74 0.05 9.67
N ASP A 97 5.91 -0.25 8.67
CA ASP A 97 5.55 0.67 7.60
C ASP A 97 4.43 1.66 8.01
N GLY A 98 3.70 1.33 9.07
CA GLY A 98 2.61 2.13 9.65
C GLY A 98 1.21 1.66 9.31
N ILE A 99 1.06 0.58 8.54
CA ILE A 99 -0.17 -0.14 8.28
C ILE A 99 -0.23 -1.32 9.26
N PRO A 100 -1.36 -1.56 9.96
CA PRO A 100 -1.42 -2.69 10.88
C PRO A 100 -1.53 -4.05 10.18
N ASP A 101 -0.89 -5.09 10.71
CA ASP A 101 -0.94 -6.48 10.21
C ASP A 101 -2.38 -6.97 9.97
N SER A 102 -3.31 -6.58 10.86
CA SER A 102 -4.75 -6.89 10.73
C SER A 102 -5.44 -6.35 9.46
N VAL A 103 -4.84 -5.34 8.83
CA VAL A 103 -5.30 -4.68 7.59
C VAL A 103 -4.60 -5.30 6.39
N GLU A 104 -3.28 -5.47 6.45
CA GLU A 104 -2.46 -6.03 5.38
C GLU A 104 -2.76 -7.52 5.14
N GLY A 105 -2.85 -8.27 6.25
CA GLY A 105 -3.08 -9.69 6.27
C GLY A 105 -1.89 -10.53 5.81
N SER A 106 -2.13 -11.83 5.67
CA SER A 106 -1.11 -12.84 5.32
C SER A 106 -1.15 -13.31 3.85
N THR A 107 -1.78 -12.52 2.99
CA THR A 107 -1.75 -12.76 1.54
C THR A 107 -0.41 -12.32 0.95
N ASP A 108 -0.19 -12.68 -0.32
CA ASP A 108 1.00 -12.37 -1.12
C ASP A 108 0.50 -12.13 -2.56
N PRO A 109 -0.10 -10.95 -2.85
CA PRO A 109 -0.70 -10.62 -4.14
C PRO A 109 0.30 -10.53 -5.28
N ASP A 110 1.49 -10.00 -5.02
CA ASP A 110 2.55 -9.78 -6.01
C ASP A 110 3.37 -11.06 -6.29
N ALA A 111 3.26 -12.07 -5.41
CA ALA A 111 3.87 -13.38 -5.48
C ALA A 111 5.41 -13.37 -5.40
N ASP A 112 5.99 -12.41 -4.67
CA ASP A 112 7.43 -12.34 -4.43
C ASP A 112 7.91 -13.34 -3.35
N GLY A 113 6.97 -13.83 -2.53
CA GLY A 113 7.17 -14.80 -1.47
C GLY A 113 7.30 -14.22 -0.05
N VAL A 114 7.09 -12.91 0.11
CA VAL A 114 6.90 -12.18 1.36
C VAL A 114 5.40 -11.93 1.53
N PRO A 115 4.78 -12.34 2.64
CA PRO A 115 3.39 -11.97 2.91
C PRO A 115 3.28 -10.48 3.27
N ASN A 116 2.14 -9.85 2.96
CA ASN A 116 1.92 -8.40 3.10
C ASN A 116 2.33 -7.83 4.46
N PHE A 117 1.92 -8.44 5.59
CA PHE A 117 2.33 -8.00 6.94
C PHE A 117 3.85 -8.00 7.21
N LEU A 118 4.68 -8.38 6.23
CA LEU A 118 6.14 -8.36 6.28
C LEU A 118 6.77 -7.68 5.05
N ASP A 119 5.94 -7.14 4.15
CA ASP A 119 6.34 -6.63 2.85
C ASP A 119 6.15 -5.11 2.76
N LEU A 120 7.21 -4.40 2.40
CA LEU A 120 7.22 -2.94 2.36
C LEU A 120 6.71 -2.36 1.03
N ASP A 121 6.26 -3.23 0.11
CA ASP A 121 5.81 -2.96 -1.27
C ASP A 121 4.86 -4.11 -1.70
N SER A 122 3.72 -4.24 -1.02
CA SER A 122 2.82 -5.40 -1.06
C SER A 122 2.18 -5.66 -2.43
N ASP A 123 2.16 -4.67 -3.31
CA ASP A 123 1.64 -4.77 -4.67
C ASP A 123 2.76 -4.93 -5.73
N GLY A 124 4.02 -4.72 -5.32
CA GLY A 124 5.22 -4.88 -6.11
C GLY A 124 5.39 -3.83 -7.21
N ASN A 125 4.76 -2.66 -7.09
CA ASN A 125 4.83 -1.59 -8.09
C ASN A 125 6.11 -0.74 -7.96
N GLY A 126 6.81 -0.80 -6.81
CA GLY A 126 8.05 -0.08 -6.51
C GLY A 126 7.86 1.24 -5.75
N ILE A 127 6.64 1.57 -5.36
CA ILE A 127 6.26 2.59 -4.39
C ILE A 127 6.08 1.87 -3.04
N PRO A 128 6.58 2.41 -1.91
CA PRO A 128 6.44 1.71 -0.64
C PRO A 128 5.04 1.85 -0.04
N ASP A 129 4.55 0.81 0.62
CA ASP A 129 3.25 0.78 1.32
C ASP A 129 3.11 1.93 2.33
N ALA A 130 4.19 2.31 3.03
CA ALA A 130 4.20 3.48 3.93
C ALA A 130 3.85 4.83 3.24
N GLU A 131 4.06 4.93 1.92
CA GLU A 131 3.71 6.08 1.08
C GLU A 131 2.25 6.02 0.63
N GLU A 132 1.80 4.89 0.10
CA GLU A 132 0.45 4.66 -0.42
C GLU A 132 -0.59 4.52 0.71
N GLY A 133 -0.25 3.79 1.77
CA GLY A 133 -1.08 3.43 2.92
C GLY A 133 -1.11 4.44 4.06
N ALA A 134 -0.65 5.69 3.84
CA ALA A 134 -0.72 6.74 4.87
C ALA A 134 -2.13 6.95 5.43
N ASP A 135 -3.16 6.67 4.61
CA ASP A 135 -4.51 6.33 5.04
C ASP A 135 -4.83 4.92 4.51
N PHE A 136 -4.56 3.88 5.29
CA PHE A 136 -4.80 2.46 4.94
C PHE A 136 -6.28 2.11 4.66
N THR A 137 -7.19 3.09 4.71
CA THR A 137 -8.59 2.94 4.28
C THR A 137 -8.90 3.65 2.96
N ALA A 138 -7.90 4.28 2.35
CA ALA A 138 -7.99 4.87 1.03
C ALA A 138 -8.21 3.79 -0.04
N ASP A 139 -8.94 4.20 -1.06
CA ASP A 139 -9.39 3.45 -2.23
C ASP A 139 -9.79 4.55 -3.22
N LEU A 140 -8.77 5.11 -3.88
CA LEU A 140 -8.85 6.37 -4.61
C LEU A 140 -9.79 6.25 -5.82
N ASP A 141 -9.70 5.15 -6.57
CA ASP A 141 -10.53 4.88 -7.75
C ASP A 141 -11.91 4.24 -7.39
N GLY A 142 -12.04 3.65 -6.19
CA GLY A 142 -13.26 3.07 -5.68
C GLY A 142 -13.55 1.64 -6.19
N ASP A 143 -12.54 0.89 -6.64
CA ASP A 143 -12.68 -0.48 -7.12
C ASP A 143 -12.79 -1.51 -5.96
N GLY A 144 -12.40 -1.10 -4.75
CA GLY A 144 -12.44 -1.88 -3.52
C GLY A 144 -11.13 -2.56 -3.12
N ILE A 145 -10.04 -2.27 -3.81
CA ILE A 145 -8.66 -2.57 -3.43
C ILE A 145 -8.11 -1.33 -2.70
N PRO A 146 -7.52 -1.46 -1.51
CA PRO A 146 -6.87 -0.33 -0.86
C PRO A 146 -5.67 0.19 -1.67
N ASP A 147 -5.39 1.49 -1.64
CA ASP A 147 -4.31 2.14 -2.42
C ASP A 147 -2.96 1.36 -2.30
N PHE A 148 -2.53 0.95 -1.10
CA PHE A 148 -1.27 0.20 -0.89
C PHE A 148 -1.25 -1.25 -1.43
N LEU A 149 -2.34 -1.73 -2.01
CA LEU A 149 -2.46 -3.03 -2.67
C LEU A 149 -2.89 -2.90 -4.13
N ASP A 150 -3.04 -1.67 -4.63
CA ASP A 150 -3.53 -1.37 -5.96
C ASP A 150 -2.39 -0.98 -6.89
N GLN A 151 -2.35 -1.61 -8.06
CA GLN A 151 -1.29 -1.40 -9.06
C GLN A 151 -1.61 -0.26 -10.04
N ASP A 152 -2.77 0.38 -9.88
CA ASP A 152 -3.35 1.45 -10.71
C ASP A 152 -4.21 2.34 -9.79
N THR A 153 -3.58 3.02 -8.83
CA THR A 153 -4.22 3.64 -7.66
C THR A 153 -5.33 4.62 -8.03
N ASP A 154 -5.20 5.36 -9.13
CA ASP A 154 -6.24 6.29 -9.58
C ASP A 154 -7.18 5.76 -10.67
N GLY A 155 -6.93 4.52 -11.13
CA GLY A 155 -7.77 3.77 -12.06
C GLY A 155 -7.83 4.36 -13.46
N ASP A 156 -6.79 5.09 -13.89
CA ASP A 156 -6.72 5.64 -15.24
C ASP A 156 -6.18 4.62 -16.27
N GLY A 157 -5.64 3.49 -15.83
CA GLY A 157 -5.14 2.42 -16.71
C GLY A 157 -3.66 2.51 -17.06
N VAL A 158 -2.94 3.51 -16.54
CA VAL A 158 -1.48 3.55 -16.46
C VAL A 158 -1.07 2.97 -15.11
N PRO A 159 -0.24 1.91 -15.06
CA PRO A 159 0.14 1.33 -13.77
C PRO A 159 1.07 2.25 -12.97
N ASP A 160 0.94 2.25 -11.65
CA ASP A 160 1.75 3.02 -10.68
C ASP A 160 3.25 2.81 -10.90
N SER A 161 3.66 1.59 -11.25
CA SER A 161 5.05 1.25 -11.60
C SER A 161 5.64 2.03 -12.79
N VAL A 162 4.79 2.64 -13.61
CA VAL A 162 5.16 3.48 -14.77
C VAL A 162 5.14 4.96 -14.41
N GLU A 163 4.23 5.39 -13.54
CA GLU A 163 4.06 6.78 -13.11
C GLU A 163 5.04 7.13 -11.98
N GLY A 164 5.02 6.33 -10.93
CA GLY A 164 5.86 6.45 -9.75
C GLY A 164 5.42 7.57 -8.79
N SER A 165 6.28 7.85 -7.82
CA SER A 165 6.09 8.88 -6.79
C SER A 165 6.53 10.30 -7.24
N GLY A 166 6.50 10.57 -8.54
CA GLY A 166 6.77 11.88 -9.11
C GLY A 166 5.68 12.91 -8.75
N ASP A 167 5.83 14.12 -9.25
CA ASP A 167 4.84 15.22 -9.19
C ASP A 167 5.19 16.10 -10.38
N PHE A 168 4.79 15.65 -11.58
CA PHE A 168 5.25 16.15 -12.86
C PHE A 168 4.89 17.61 -13.05
N ASP A 169 3.65 17.99 -12.70
CA ASP A 169 3.12 19.33 -12.87
C ASP A 169 3.37 20.25 -11.66
N GLY A 170 3.67 19.68 -10.48
CA GLY A 170 4.00 20.39 -9.25
C GLY A 170 2.78 20.87 -8.45
N ASP A 171 1.61 20.24 -8.61
CA ASP A 171 0.40 20.59 -7.86
C ASP A 171 0.36 19.98 -6.45
N GLY A 172 1.21 18.99 -6.20
CA GLY A 172 1.38 18.30 -4.92
C GLY A 172 0.59 17.00 -4.78
N ILE A 173 -0.03 16.51 -5.85
CA ILE A 173 -0.53 15.14 -5.99
C ILE A 173 0.57 14.30 -6.66
N PRO A 174 0.95 13.14 -6.10
CA PRO A 174 1.91 12.27 -6.77
C PRO A 174 1.37 11.71 -8.09
N ASP A 175 2.26 11.47 -9.07
CA ASP A 175 1.88 11.05 -10.43
C ASP A 175 0.94 9.81 -10.41
N HIS A 176 1.27 8.73 -9.69
CA HIS A 176 0.40 7.53 -9.52
C HIS A 176 -0.97 7.77 -8.86
N ARG A 177 -1.28 9.02 -8.48
CA ARG A 177 -2.56 9.41 -7.86
C ARG A 177 -3.21 10.55 -8.64
N ASP A 178 -2.70 10.87 -9.83
CA ASP A 178 -3.12 11.98 -10.67
C ASP A 178 -3.48 11.55 -12.10
N SER A 179 -4.77 11.27 -12.30
CA SER A 179 -5.39 10.92 -13.60
C SER A 179 -5.26 11.95 -14.74
N ASN A 180 -4.51 13.03 -14.54
CA ASN A 180 -4.16 14.06 -15.51
C ASN A 180 -2.78 14.64 -15.20
N THR A 181 -1.73 13.83 -15.36
CA THR A 181 -0.39 14.09 -14.83
C THR A 181 0.23 15.40 -15.33
N ASP A 182 -0.13 15.90 -16.51
CA ASP A 182 0.42 17.12 -17.09
C ASP A 182 -0.51 18.35 -17.03
N HIS A 183 -1.75 18.15 -16.56
CA HIS A 183 -2.80 19.16 -16.43
C HIS A 183 -3.18 19.89 -17.73
N ASP A 184 -3.09 19.22 -18.88
CA ASP A 184 -3.41 19.80 -20.19
C ASP A 184 -4.92 19.76 -20.54
N ARG A 185 -5.70 18.89 -19.85
CA ARG A 185 -7.16 18.57 -19.96
C ARG A 185 -7.53 17.33 -20.77
N VAL A 186 -6.57 16.59 -21.31
CA VAL A 186 -6.75 15.21 -21.74
C VAL A 186 -6.37 14.32 -20.55
N PRO A 187 -7.22 13.40 -20.09
CA PRO A 187 -6.86 12.48 -19.02
C PRO A 187 -5.94 11.37 -19.51
N ASP A 188 -5.00 10.95 -18.67
CA ASP A 188 -4.00 9.89 -18.89
C ASP A 188 -4.63 8.59 -19.41
N LEU A 189 -5.86 8.26 -18.99
CA LEU A 189 -6.68 7.16 -19.53
C LEU A 189 -6.79 7.15 -21.07
N TYR A 190 -6.73 8.32 -21.70
CA TYR A 190 -6.81 8.46 -23.16
C TYR A 190 -5.43 8.55 -23.81
N GLU A 191 -4.46 9.22 -23.19
CA GLU A 191 -3.11 9.37 -23.72
C GLU A 191 -2.27 8.09 -23.58
N GLY A 192 -2.31 7.50 -22.39
CA GLY A 192 -1.58 6.30 -22.02
C GLY A 192 -0.06 6.46 -22.12
N THR A 193 0.62 5.36 -22.42
CA THR A 193 2.10 5.30 -22.41
C THR A 193 2.72 5.40 -23.81
N ALA A 194 1.96 5.88 -24.81
CA ALA A 194 2.47 6.07 -26.17
C ALA A 194 3.46 7.25 -26.21
N ASP A 195 4.15 7.43 -27.34
CA ASP A 195 5.03 8.56 -27.65
C ASP A 195 4.81 8.81 -29.15
N THR A 196 3.76 9.57 -29.43
CA THR A 196 3.13 9.67 -30.75
C THR A 196 4.03 10.39 -31.75
N ASP A 197 4.68 11.49 -31.35
CA ASP A 197 5.61 12.25 -32.19
C ASP A 197 7.06 11.71 -32.17
N GLY A 198 7.41 10.87 -31.19
CA GLY A 198 8.72 10.25 -31.03
C GLY A 198 9.79 11.17 -30.46
N ASP A 199 9.42 12.23 -29.74
CA ASP A 199 10.35 13.16 -29.11
C ASP A 199 10.99 12.60 -27.81
N GLY A 200 10.39 11.54 -27.27
CA GLY A 200 10.83 10.84 -26.06
C GLY A 200 10.06 11.19 -24.80
N THR A 201 9.04 12.04 -24.88
CA THR A 201 8.04 12.32 -23.86
C THR A 201 6.82 11.44 -24.13
N PRO A 202 6.40 10.58 -23.19
CA PRO A 202 5.15 9.84 -23.39
C PRO A 202 3.94 10.78 -23.45
N ASP A 203 2.93 10.44 -24.24
CA ASP A 203 1.74 11.26 -24.51
C ASP A 203 1.11 11.83 -23.21
N ARG A 204 0.92 11.04 -22.15
CA ARG A 204 0.35 11.52 -20.86
C ARG A 204 1.16 12.62 -20.15
N LEU A 205 2.39 12.85 -20.60
CA LEU A 205 3.32 13.86 -20.08
C LEU A 205 3.63 14.93 -21.14
N ASP A 206 2.99 14.85 -22.32
CA ASP A 206 3.24 15.69 -23.47
C ASP A 206 1.99 16.51 -23.86
N PRO A 207 1.98 17.83 -23.62
CA PRO A 207 0.82 18.68 -23.91
C PRO A 207 0.59 18.98 -25.41
N ASP A 208 1.33 18.33 -26.31
CA ASP A 208 1.30 18.45 -27.79
C ASP A 208 1.74 17.10 -28.42
N SER A 209 1.01 16.01 -28.12
CA SER A 209 1.38 14.59 -28.34
C SER A 209 1.76 14.23 -29.79
N ASP A 210 1.17 14.89 -30.79
CA ASP A 210 1.48 14.66 -32.20
C ASP A 210 2.50 15.66 -32.80
N GLY A 211 2.89 16.65 -32.00
CA GLY A 211 3.91 17.64 -32.31
C GLY A 211 3.51 18.63 -33.42
N ASP A 212 2.21 18.85 -33.62
CA ASP A 212 1.68 19.71 -34.68
C ASP A 212 1.58 21.20 -34.28
N THR A 213 1.85 21.53 -33.01
CA THR A 213 1.80 22.86 -32.36
C THR A 213 0.45 23.30 -31.81
N ILE A 214 -0.56 22.44 -31.86
CA ILE A 214 -1.87 22.64 -31.25
C ILE A 214 -1.91 21.81 -29.98
N PRO A 215 -2.14 22.43 -28.81
CA PRO A 215 -2.12 21.64 -27.58
C PRO A 215 -3.27 20.64 -27.51
N ASP A 216 -3.00 19.45 -26.99
CA ASP A 216 -3.91 18.32 -26.83
C ASP A 216 -5.25 18.72 -26.21
N GLY A 217 -5.23 19.45 -25.09
CA GLY A 217 -6.45 19.99 -24.46
C GLY A 217 -7.28 20.97 -25.30
N VAL A 218 -6.80 21.42 -26.47
CA VAL A 218 -7.57 22.19 -27.48
C VAL A 218 -8.24 21.26 -28.49
N GLU A 219 -7.60 20.16 -28.85
CA GLU A 219 -8.05 19.17 -29.82
C GLU A 219 -9.04 18.19 -29.20
N GLY A 220 -8.72 17.74 -27.99
CA GLY A 220 -9.51 16.83 -27.16
C GLY A 220 -9.42 15.37 -27.60
N PHE A 221 -9.85 14.48 -26.72
CA PHE A 221 -9.84 13.02 -26.88
C PHE A 221 -10.94 12.45 -27.80
N GLU A 222 -11.60 13.29 -28.61
CA GLU A 222 -12.62 12.83 -29.56
C GLU A 222 -11.94 12.19 -30.78
N ASP A 223 -12.67 11.36 -31.54
CA ASP A 223 -12.23 10.80 -32.83
C ASP A 223 -13.26 11.27 -33.87
N VAL A 224 -12.96 12.39 -34.55
CA VAL A 224 -13.92 13.11 -35.39
C VAL A 224 -14.19 12.39 -36.71
N ASP A 225 -13.16 11.81 -37.32
CA ASP A 225 -13.25 11.15 -38.63
C ASP A 225 -13.58 9.64 -38.52
N GLY A 226 -13.40 9.06 -37.33
CA GLY A 226 -13.71 7.68 -36.99
C GLY A 226 -12.67 6.67 -37.46
N ASP A 227 -11.42 7.08 -37.67
CA ASP A 227 -10.34 6.21 -38.12
C ASP A 227 -9.70 5.40 -36.97
N GLY A 228 -9.98 5.78 -35.72
CA GLY A 228 -9.52 5.14 -34.50
C GLY A 228 -8.32 5.82 -33.83
N VAL A 229 -7.85 6.97 -34.34
CA VAL A 229 -6.88 7.85 -33.68
C VAL A 229 -7.64 9.03 -33.06
N PRO A 230 -7.50 9.28 -31.75
CA PRO A 230 -8.05 10.50 -31.14
C PRO A 230 -7.40 11.76 -31.73
N ASN A 231 -8.13 12.88 -31.75
CA ASN A 231 -7.67 14.10 -32.41
C ASN A 231 -6.31 14.60 -31.90
N PHE A 232 -6.03 14.51 -30.59
CA PHE A 232 -4.74 14.94 -30.00
C PHE A 232 -3.54 14.08 -30.43
N GLN A 233 -3.79 12.95 -31.09
CA GLN A 233 -2.78 12.06 -31.67
C GLN A 233 -2.82 12.05 -33.21
N ASP A 234 -3.68 12.87 -33.82
CA ASP A 234 -3.96 12.84 -35.26
C ASP A 234 -3.64 14.17 -35.95
N LEU A 235 -2.71 14.09 -36.90
CA LEU A 235 -2.26 15.23 -37.71
C LEU A 235 -3.28 15.72 -38.77
N ASP A 236 -4.40 15.01 -38.96
CA ASP A 236 -5.51 15.36 -39.87
C ASP A 236 -6.87 14.91 -39.28
N ALA A 237 -7.22 15.45 -38.11
CA ALA A 237 -8.30 14.97 -37.24
C ALA A 237 -9.71 14.86 -37.89
N ASP A 238 -9.99 15.60 -38.98
CA ASP A 238 -11.26 15.50 -39.72
C ASP A 238 -11.19 14.68 -41.02
N GLY A 239 -9.99 14.18 -41.35
CA GLY A 239 -9.71 13.31 -42.48
C GLY A 239 -9.95 13.96 -43.85
N ASP A 240 -9.91 15.29 -43.95
CA ASP A 240 -10.14 16.00 -45.21
C ASP A 240 -8.89 16.12 -46.11
N GLY A 241 -7.72 15.79 -45.56
CA GLY A 241 -6.43 15.80 -46.25
C GLY A 241 -5.64 17.09 -46.07
N THR A 242 -6.04 17.97 -45.14
CA THR A 242 -5.34 19.20 -44.77
C THR A 242 -4.87 19.09 -43.32
N PRO A 243 -3.55 19.11 -43.05
CA PRO A 243 -3.07 18.94 -41.69
C PRO A 243 -3.55 20.03 -40.72
N ASP A 244 -3.77 19.68 -39.47
CA ASP A 244 -4.33 20.56 -38.44
C ASP A 244 -3.47 21.83 -38.23
N VAL A 245 -2.14 21.70 -38.21
CA VAL A 245 -1.21 22.84 -38.17
C VAL A 245 -1.50 23.94 -39.22
N ASP A 246 -2.05 23.59 -40.39
CA ASP A 246 -2.39 24.54 -41.47
C ASP A 246 -3.80 25.14 -41.33
N GLU A 247 -4.71 24.47 -40.63
CA GLU A 247 -6.12 24.87 -40.50
C GLU A 247 -6.39 25.73 -39.22
N GLY A 248 -5.61 25.57 -38.14
CA GLY A 248 -5.77 26.21 -36.82
C GLY A 248 -7.08 25.86 -36.06
N PRO A 249 -7.20 26.09 -34.73
CA PRO A 249 -8.07 25.43 -33.70
C PRO A 249 -9.60 25.36 -33.94
N ARG A 250 -10.08 24.98 -35.13
CA ARG A 250 -11.49 25.01 -35.56
C ARG A 250 -11.93 23.72 -36.28
N PHE A 251 -11.15 22.66 -36.16
CA PHE A 251 -11.16 21.42 -36.96
C PHE A 251 -12.30 20.45 -36.64
N LEU A 252 -12.96 20.64 -35.49
CA LEU A 252 -13.95 19.69 -34.94
C LEU A 252 -15.32 19.66 -35.65
N THR A 253 -15.42 19.91 -36.96
CA THR A 253 -16.71 19.76 -37.65
C THR A 253 -16.62 18.83 -38.86
N PRO A 254 -17.39 17.71 -38.88
CA PRO A 254 -17.53 16.81 -40.04
C PRO A 254 -18.07 17.47 -41.34
N ASN A 255 -18.29 18.78 -41.33
CA ASN A 255 -18.81 19.56 -42.44
C ASN A 255 -18.05 20.88 -42.59
N GLY A 256 -16.72 20.85 -42.42
CA GLY A 256 -15.77 21.90 -42.79
C GLY A 256 -16.43 23.25 -42.98
N ILE A 257 -16.62 24.02 -41.89
CA ILE A 257 -17.06 25.40 -42.01
C ILE A 257 -15.89 26.23 -42.52
N LYS A 258 -15.51 25.95 -43.76
CA LYS A 258 -14.63 26.71 -44.64
C LYS A 258 -13.36 27.13 -43.96
N ASP A 259 -12.32 26.35 -44.21
CA ASP A 259 -11.17 26.82 -44.97
C ASP A 259 -11.48 28.15 -45.70
N ARG A 260 -11.29 29.26 -44.98
CA ARG A 260 -11.40 30.62 -45.51
C ARG A 260 -9.99 31.15 -45.59
N LEU A 261 -9.28 30.62 -46.58
CA LEU A 261 -8.37 31.38 -47.43
C LEU A 261 -7.24 32.07 -46.67
N ALA A 262 -6.29 31.26 -46.22
CA ALA A 262 -4.87 31.64 -46.23
C ALA A 262 -4.28 31.71 -47.65
N ALA A 263 -5.01 31.26 -48.70
CA ALA A 263 -4.56 31.34 -50.08
C ALA A 263 -5.15 32.55 -50.84
N GLY A 264 -4.30 33.46 -51.29
CA GLY A 264 -4.69 34.62 -52.07
C GLY A 264 -5.32 34.28 -53.43
N GLU A 265 -6.56 34.69 -53.63
CA GLU A 265 -7.10 34.92 -54.98
C GLU A 265 -6.94 36.40 -55.37
N PHE A 266 -5.77 36.73 -55.95
CA PHE A 266 -5.69 37.74 -56.98
C PHE A 266 -6.06 37.07 -58.32
N SER A 267 -7.22 37.39 -58.87
CA SER A 267 -7.43 37.24 -60.31
C SER A 267 -8.42 38.28 -60.86
N SER A 268 -7.83 39.19 -61.65
CA SER A 268 -8.35 40.15 -62.64
C SER A 268 -9.58 41.00 -62.32
#